data_AF-A0AAX0WMA0-F1
#
_entry.id   AF-A0AAX0WMA0-F1
#
_cell.length_a   1.000
_cell.length_b   1.000
_cell.length_c   1.000
_cell.angle_alpha   90.00
_cell.angle_beta   90.00
_cell.angle_gamma   90.00
#
_symmetry.space_group_name_H-M   'P 1'
#
loop_
_entity.id
_entity.type
_entity.pdbx_description
1 polymer ?
#
loop_
_entity_poly.entity_id
_entity_poly.type
_entity_poly.pdbx_seq_one_letter_code
_entity_poly.pdbx_strand_id
1 'polypeptide(L)'
;MLHHINPVSGLLAAALFLSAPVQAALPAYSAVKDEAKTVNKYMIVVWAGTDWSPKSREITRAVEHLAKNSPEPVLWCIQDEREEMTEEEQKLPKPPGEIWNIPALQVVSPTGNMVFLSEGVSRETLPAVMKQAMEAVKQQNKANALWEKAAASSGTAAALLYGEGLQQLPPYAASARKDILEKIKKADPEDIKGVHFKYTFRHLPYIEKVQRMVNDSAKDGSPKDYKTAHAYVNKQLKTPGLTPLQKQQVMAARFWLYRNEGKKDQALKTLTDIARISPKTLMGIGAQNYYRYLTEPVTLKSPHFTGYDLRPELTPTRVNVSSMLDGPGNYKITFKMNSGGCNIRNPRFMKGNRVVSELPKDRQDKNGREFTLRLSGSEKPDLVFDCQGQGWFDADCDIIVTKES
;
A
#
# COMPACT_ATOMS: atom_id res chain seq x y z
N MET A 1 44.72 71.01 29.18
CA MET A 1 43.67 71.08 28.14
C MET A 1 42.97 69.74 28.10
N LEU A 2 41.74 69.73 28.60
CA LEU A 2 40.78 68.64 28.51
C LEU A 2 40.17 68.62 27.10
N HIS A 3 40.00 67.45 26.50
CA HIS A 3 38.92 67.23 25.54
C HIS A 3 38.35 65.81 25.70
N HIS A 4 37.06 65.78 26.06
CA HIS A 4 36.13 64.70 25.80
C HIS A 4 35.94 64.49 24.29
N ILE A 5 35.51 63.29 23.86
CA ILE A 5 34.18 63.03 23.26
C ILE A 5 34.05 61.54 22.78
N ASN A 6 32.97 60.93 23.27
CA ASN A 6 32.15 59.78 22.83
C ASN A 6 32.72 58.36 22.64
N PRO A 7 32.26 57.39 23.47
CA PRO A 7 32.16 55.99 23.09
C PRO A 7 30.87 55.70 22.31
N VAL A 8 30.99 54.69 21.46
CA VAL A 8 30.03 54.15 20.50
C VAL A 8 28.71 53.74 21.16
N SER A 9 27.62 54.27 20.63
CA SER A 9 26.24 53.82 20.86
C SER A 9 26.03 52.43 20.26
N GLY A 10 25.75 51.43 21.10
CA GLY A 10 25.19 50.13 20.71
C GLY A 10 24.10 49.78 21.70
N LEU A 11 22.84 50.01 21.29
CA LEU A 11 21.65 49.91 22.12
C LEU A 11 21.52 48.56 22.86
N LEU A 12 21.57 48.63 24.20
CA LEU A 12 20.77 47.78 25.06
C LEU A 12 19.28 48.13 24.81
N ALA A 13 18.54 47.26 24.12
CA ALA A 13 17.10 47.35 24.08
C ALA A 13 16.51 46.70 25.34
N ALA A 14 15.71 47.49 26.05
CA ALA A 14 15.22 47.26 27.39
C ALA A 14 14.38 45.98 27.54
N ALA A 15 14.65 45.24 28.61
CA ALA A 15 13.77 44.24 29.18
C ALA A 15 12.54 44.92 29.79
N LEU A 16 11.38 44.75 29.16
CA LEU A 16 10.08 44.98 29.80
C LEU A 16 9.73 43.74 30.62
N PHE A 17 10.02 43.79 31.92
CA PHE A 17 9.52 42.85 32.90
C PHE A 17 8.03 43.11 33.15
N LEU A 18 7.16 42.42 32.41
CA LEU A 18 5.81 42.11 32.88
C LEU A 18 5.90 40.83 33.73
N SER A 19 5.62 40.98 35.01
CA SER A 19 5.48 39.88 35.97
C SER A 19 4.27 39.01 35.62
N ALA A 20 4.48 38.05 34.72
CA ALA A 20 3.72 36.81 34.68
C ALA A 20 4.55 35.72 35.40
N PRO A 21 3.95 34.71 36.05
CA PRO A 21 4.71 33.56 36.50
C PRO A 21 5.40 32.98 35.26
N VAL A 22 6.73 32.92 35.26
CA VAL A 22 7.51 32.26 34.20
C VAL A 22 7.24 30.76 34.32
N GLN A 23 6.09 30.33 33.84
CA GLN A 23 5.86 28.97 33.39
C GLN A 23 6.77 28.85 32.17
N ALA A 24 7.98 28.31 32.34
CA ALA A 24 8.94 28.20 31.24
C ALA A 24 8.29 27.41 30.09
N ALA A 25 7.80 28.14 29.10
CA ALA A 25 7.19 27.61 27.90
C ALA A 25 8.29 27.00 27.03
N LEU A 26 7.99 25.88 26.37
CA LEU A 26 8.89 25.35 25.35
C LEU A 26 9.13 26.43 24.27
N PRO A 27 10.37 26.67 23.83
CA PRO A 27 10.63 27.57 22.72
C PRO A 27 10.03 27.04 21.42
N ALA A 28 9.63 27.96 20.53
CA ALA A 28 9.11 27.59 19.22
C ALA A 28 10.18 26.86 18.37
N TYR A 29 9.77 25.86 17.59
CA TYR A 29 10.68 25.11 16.71
C TYR A 29 11.51 26.02 15.78
N SER A 30 10.87 27.05 15.21
CA SER A 30 11.51 28.02 14.32
C SER A 30 12.68 28.77 14.98
N ALA A 31 12.64 28.94 16.31
CA ALA A 31 13.69 29.59 17.08
C ALA A 31 14.84 28.63 17.47
N VAL A 32 14.58 27.31 17.52
CA VAL A 32 15.55 26.31 18.00
C VAL A 32 16.29 25.60 16.86
N LYS A 33 15.70 25.50 15.65
CA LYS A 33 16.24 24.70 14.55
C LYS A 33 17.70 25.04 14.17
N ASP A 34 18.07 26.32 14.22
CA ASP A 34 19.40 26.78 13.78
C ASP A 34 20.43 26.57 14.90
N GLU A 35 20.01 26.69 16.17
CA GLU A 35 20.80 26.28 17.32
C GLU A 35 21.07 24.78 17.26
N ALA A 36 20.03 23.95 17.07
CA ALA A 36 20.14 22.50 16.99
C ALA A 36 21.19 22.04 15.98
N LYS A 37 21.22 22.70 14.81
CA LYS A 37 22.24 22.47 13.78
C LYS A 37 23.63 22.89 14.26
N THR A 38 23.75 24.05 14.90
CA THR A 38 25.02 24.61 15.38
C THR A 38 25.64 23.76 16.50
N VAL A 39 24.84 23.33 17.46
CA VAL A 39 25.28 22.50 18.59
C VAL A 39 25.23 21.00 18.29
N ASN A 40 24.81 20.63 17.07
CA ASN A 40 24.66 19.26 16.59
C ASN A 40 23.81 18.37 17.52
N LYS A 41 22.67 18.89 17.99
CA LYS A 41 21.73 18.16 18.86
C LYS A 41 20.41 17.86 18.16
N TYR A 42 19.84 16.71 18.49
CA TYR A 42 18.48 16.37 18.08
C TYR A 42 17.47 17.29 18.78
N MET A 43 16.32 17.48 18.17
CA MET A 43 15.19 18.18 18.76
C MET A 43 14.07 17.19 19.07
N ILE A 44 13.45 17.32 20.24
CA ILE A 44 12.15 16.76 20.54
C ILE A 44 11.12 17.87 20.37
N VAL A 45 10.26 17.72 19.38
CA VAL A 45 9.22 18.68 19.02
C VAL A 45 7.87 18.16 19.51
N VAL A 46 7.20 18.97 20.34
CA VAL A 46 5.78 18.76 20.65
C VAL A 46 4.96 19.47 19.59
N TRP A 47 4.16 18.73 18.84
CA TRP A 47 3.12 19.32 17.99
C TRP A 47 1.86 19.48 18.82
N ALA A 48 1.34 20.71 18.89
CA ALA A 48 0.24 21.09 19.74
C ALA A 48 -0.73 22.02 19.03
N GLY A 49 -1.89 22.22 19.64
CA GLY A 49 -2.88 23.24 19.30
C GLY A 49 -3.47 23.70 20.63
N THR A 50 -2.68 24.50 21.35
CA THR A 50 -2.89 24.71 22.80
C THR A 50 -4.12 25.55 23.12
N ASP A 51 -4.62 26.33 22.19
CA ASP A 51 -5.84 27.15 22.30
C ASP A 51 -7.12 26.33 22.12
N TRP A 52 -7.15 25.39 21.18
CA TRP A 52 -8.36 24.62 20.86
C TRP A 52 -8.37 23.18 21.40
N SER A 53 -7.22 22.60 21.75
CA SER A 53 -7.11 21.22 22.25
C SER A 53 -6.73 21.16 23.73
N PRO A 54 -7.65 20.76 24.64
CA PRO A 54 -7.33 20.50 26.05
C PRO A 54 -6.24 19.43 26.22
N LYS A 55 -6.25 18.40 25.37
CA LYS A 55 -5.21 17.35 25.38
C LYS A 55 -3.84 17.91 25.04
N SER A 56 -3.76 18.81 24.04
CA SER A 56 -2.50 19.45 23.68
C SER A 56 -1.92 20.27 24.83
N ARG A 57 -2.76 20.99 25.59
CA ARG A 57 -2.32 21.72 26.80
C ARG A 57 -1.76 20.78 27.86
N GLU A 58 -2.45 19.67 28.11
CA GLU A 58 -2.00 18.68 29.10
C GLU A 58 -0.64 18.08 28.72
N ILE A 59 -0.48 17.63 27.47
CA ILE A 59 0.76 17.04 26.99
C ILE A 59 1.91 18.04 26.97
N THR A 60 1.65 19.28 26.52
CA THR A 60 2.67 20.34 26.53
C THR A 60 3.22 20.57 27.93
N ARG A 61 2.35 20.71 28.94
CA ARG A 61 2.78 20.87 30.34
C ARG A 61 3.55 19.66 30.87
N ALA A 62 3.14 18.45 30.52
CA ALA A 62 3.85 17.24 30.90
C ALA A 62 5.26 17.20 30.28
N VAL A 63 5.40 17.59 29.01
CA VAL A 63 6.70 17.66 28.34
C VAL A 63 7.57 18.79 28.88
N GLU A 64 7.02 19.96 29.20
CA GLU A 64 7.77 21.03 29.88
C GLU A 64 8.39 20.55 31.20
N HIS A 65 7.65 19.75 31.97
CA HIS A 65 8.16 19.16 33.20
C HIS A 65 9.29 18.15 32.96
N LEU A 66 9.18 17.34 31.89
CA LEU A 66 10.25 16.42 31.48
C LEU A 66 11.48 17.19 31.01
N ALA A 67 11.31 18.22 30.19
CA ALA A 67 12.39 19.02 29.62
C ALA A 67 13.27 19.67 30.71
N LYS A 68 12.65 20.19 31.77
CA LYS A 68 13.36 20.80 32.92
C LYS A 68 14.28 19.83 33.65
N ASN A 69 13.91 18.56 33.68
CA ASN A 69 14.61 17.52 34.44
C ASN A 69 15.39 16.56 33.54
N SER A 70 15.48 16.84 32.24
CA SER A 70 16.03 15.90 31.26
C SER A 70 17.57 15.99 31.22
N PRO A 71 18.29 14.89 31.50
CA PRO A 71 19.73 14.80 31.23
C PRO A 71 20.03 14.49 29.75
N GLU A 72 19.00 14.28 28.92
CA GLU A 72 19.16 13.81 27.55
C GLU A 72 19.79 14.90 26.65
N PRO A 73 20.70 14.53 25.73
CA PRO A 73 21.41 15.47 24.86
C PRO A 73 20.54 15.95 23.68
N VAL A 74 19.32 16.42 23.97
CA VAL A 74 18.34 16.91 22.99
C VAL A 74 17.89 18.32 23.35
N LEU A 75 17.45 19.08 22.34
CA LEU A 75 16.76 20.35 22.53
C LEU A 75 15.25 20.10 22.54
N TRP A 76 14.53 20.79 23.40
CA TRP A 76 13.07 20.66 23.50
C TRP A 76 12.41 21.88 22.91
N CYS A 77 11.42 21.69 22.05
CA CYS A 77 10.68 22.78 21.43
C CYS A 77 9.24 22.39 21.12
N ILE A 78 8.44 23.39 20.74
CA ILE A 78 7.03 23.23 20.38
C ILE A 78 6.76 23.76 18.96
N GLN A 79 5.88 23.08 18.25
CA GLN A 79 5.19 23.59 17.07
C GLN A 79 3.70 23.68 17.42
N ASP A 80 3.23 24.89 17.71
CA ASP A 80 1.86 25.13 18.16
C ASP A 80 0.99 25.67 17.01
N GLU A 81 0.10 24.82 16.51
CA GLU A 81 -0.86 25.08 15.45
C GLU A 81 -2.15 25.64 16.06
N ARG A 82 -2.14 26.95 16.33
CA ARG A 82 -3.28 27.69 16.90
C ARG A 82 -4.37 27.94 15.85
N GLU A 83 -5.62 28.12 16.29
CA GLU A 83 -6.74 28.48 15.41
C GLU A 83 -6.50 29.83 14.74
N GLU A 84 -6.02 30.81 15.52
CA GLU A 84 -5.68 32.14 15.03
C GLU A 84 -4.16 32.30 14.98
N MET A 85 -3.59 32.04 13.80
CA MET A 85 -2.20 32.36 13.49
C MET A 85 -2.14 33.51 12.49
N THR A 86 -1.27 34.48 12.75
CA THR A 86 -0.96 35.54 11.79
C THR A 86 -0.31 34.95 10.53
N GLU A 87 -0.40 35.67 9.39
CA GLU A 87 0.25 35.23 8.15
C GLU A 87 1.76 35.02 8.31
N GLU A 88 2.42 35.83 9.12
CA GLU A 88 3.85 35.71 9.38
C GLU A 88 4.19 34.45 10.20
N GLU A 89 3.35 34.10 11.17
CA GLU A 89 3.51 32.86 11.94
C GLU A 89 3.28 31.61 11.06
N GLN A 90 2.36 31.68 10.10
CA GLN A 90 2.11 30.58 9.16
C GLN A 90 3.29 30.36 8.19
N LYS A 91 4.04 31.43 7.86
CA LYS A 91 5.24 31.36 7.01
C LYS A 91 6.47 30.83 7.75
N LEU A 92 6.42 30.71 9.08
CA LEU A 92 7.56 30.20 9.84
C LEU A 92 7.90 28.75 9.44
N PRO A 93 9.19 28.39 9.43
CA PRO A 93 9.61 27.03 9.11
C PRO A 93 8.96 26.02 10.06
N LYS A 94 8.26 25.03 9.48
CA LYS A 94 7.68 23.92 10.24
C LYS A 94 8.65 22.74 10.35
N PRO A 95 8.50 21.88 11.37
CA PRO A 95 9.22 20.61 11.41
C PRO A 95 8.85 19.72 10.19
N PRO A 96 9.72 18.77 9.81
CA PRO A 96 9.56 17.98 8.59
C PRO A 96 8.37 17.01 8.67
N GLY A 97 7.69 16.79 7.54
CA GLY A 97 6.60 15.82 7.42
C GLY A 97 5.21 16.43 7.62
N GLU A 98 4.19 15.64 7.30
CA GLU A 98 2.78 16.00 7.49
C GLU A 98 2.30 15.32 8.78
N ILE A 99 1.67 16.10 9.66
CA ILE A 99 1.11 15.62 10.93
C ILE A 99 -0.41 15.68 10.83
N TRP A 100 -1.07 14.55 11.09
CA TRP A 100 -2.52 14.45 10.96
C TRP A 100 -3.26 14.52 12.29
N ASN A 101 -2.65 14.03 13.38
CA ASN A 101 -3.28 14.03 14.70
C ASN A 101 -2.35 14.65 15.75
N ILE A 102 -2.84 15.70 16.40
CA ILE A 102 -2.18 16.35 17.54
C ILE A 102 -2.95 16.08 18.85
N PRO A 103 -2.29 16.06 20.02
CA PRO A 103 -0.86 16.29 20.22
C PRO A 103 0.01 15.15 19.69
N ALA A 104 1.18 15.50 19.15
CA ALA A 104 2.16 14.54 18.65
C ALA A 104 3.55 14.83 19.21
N LEU A 105 4.39 13.80 19.26
CA LEU A 105 5.79 13.92 19.62
C LEU A 105 6.64 13.53 18.41
N GLN A 106 7.56 14.40 18.03
CA GLN A 106 8.46 14.18 16.91
C GLN A 106 9.92 14.31 17.35
N VAL A 107 10.80 13.50 16.78
CA VAL A 107 12.25 13.71 16.86
C VAL A 107 12.77 14.19 15.52
N VAL A 108 13.52 15.29 15.54
CA VAL A 108 14.12 15.91 14.37
C VAL A 108 15.64 15.93 14.53
N SER A 109 16.36 15.49 13.51
CA SER A 109 17.83 15.52 13.49
C SER A 109 18.38 16.96 13.43
N PRO A 110 19.65 17.20 13.80
CA PRO A 110 20.31 18.51 13.64
C PRO A 110 20.23 19.07 12.21
N THR A 111 20.14 18.21 11.20
CA THR A 111 20.05 18.60 9.79
C THR A 111 18.62 18.75 9.29
N GLY A 112 17.62 18.74 10.17
CA GLY A 112 16.21 18.96 9.83
C GLY A 112 15.46 17.75 9.27
N ASN A 113 16.01 16.53 9.34
CA ASN A 113 15.31 15.30 8.94
C ASN A 113 14.45 14.73 10.07
N MET A 114 13.29 14.17 9.74
CA MET A 114 12.46 13.41 10.68
C MET A 114 13.13 12.08 11.04
N VAL A 115 13.22 11.80 12.34
CA VAL A 115 13.79 10.57 12.91
C VAL A 115 12.71 9.69 13.51
N PHE A 116 11.74 10.30 14.21
CA PHE A 116 10.64 9.63 14.88
C PHE A 116 9.39 10.49 14.85
N LEU A 117 8.22 9.87 14.87
CA LEU A 117 6.92 10.52 14.97
C LEU A 117 5.95 9.57 15.66
N SER A 118 5.24 10.08 16.66
CA SER A 118 4.06 9.45 17.25
C SER A 118 2.95 10.48 17.33
N GLU A 119 1.86 10.22 16.63
CA GLU A 119 0.66 11.05 16.64
C GLU A 119 -0.35 10.57 17.69
N GLY A 120 -1.24 11.46 18.12
CA GLY A 120 -2.30 11.12 19.08
C GLY A 120 -1.78 10.74 20.47
N VAL A 121 -0.70 11.38 20.92
CA VAL A 121 -0.07 11.12 22.22
C VAL A 121 -1.03 11.52 23.34
N SER A 122 -1.07 10.71 24.40
CA SER A 122 -1.83 10.94 25.61
C SER A 122 -0.92 10.87 26.83
N ARG A 123 -1.42 11.24 28.00
CA ARG A 123 -0.61 11.23 29.23
C ARG A 123 -0.19 9.83 29.61
N GLU A 124 -1.04 8.84 29.35
CA GLU A 124 -0.79 7.43 29.59
C GLU A 124 0.28 6.88 28.64
N THR A 125 0.28 7.33 27.38
CA THR A 125 1.21 6.83 26.35
C THR A 125 2.54 7.59 26.31
N LEU A 126 2.59 8.83 26.82
CA LEU A 126 3.76 9.71 26.78
C LEU A 126 5.06 9.04 27.28
N PRO A 127 5.10 8.30 28.42
CA PRO A 127 6.34 7.66 28.86
C PRO A 127 6.87 6.62 27.86
N ALA A 128 5.97 5.83 27.27
CA ALA A 128 6.34 4.82 26.27
C ALA A 128 6.80 5.47 24.96
N VAL A 129 6.10 6.52 24.52
CA VAL A 129 6.46 7.32 23.34
C VAL A 129 7.84 7.96 23.53
N MET A 130 8.12 8.52 24.71
CA MET A 130 9.43 9.13 25.01
C MET A 130 10.56 8.09 24.94
N LYS A 131 10.34 6.90 25.49
CA LYS A 131 11.31 5.80 25.39
C LYS A 131 11.59 5.43 23.92
N GLN A 132 10.55 5.37 23.09
CA GLN A 132 10.68 5.09 21.66
C GLN A 132 11.41 6.20 20.91
N ALA A 133 11.10 7.47 21.22
CA ALA A 133 11.77 8.63 20.67
C ALA A 133 13.28 8.59 20.95
N MET A 134 13.68 8.29 22.19
CA MET A 134 15.09 8.19 22.56
C MET A 134 15.78 6.97 21.95
N GLU A 135 15.08 5.84 21.80
CA GLU A 135 15.62 4.70 21.05
C GLU A 135 15.84 5.06 19.58
N ALA A 136 14.92 5.80 18.96
CA ALA A 136 15.08 6.26 17.58
C ALA A 136 16.30 7.18 17.40
N VAL A 137 16.63 8.04 18.39
CA VAL A 137 17.88 8.81 18.39
C VAL A 137 19.10 7.89 18.37
N LYS A 138 19.12 6.84 19.21
CA LYS A 138 20.23 5.87 19.23
C LYS A 138 20.37 5.14 17.90
N GLN A 139 19.25 4.74 17.30
CA GLN A 139 19.24 4.07 16.00
C GLN A 139 19.69 5.02 14.87
N GLN A 140 19.30 6.29 14.91
CA GLN A 140 19.78 7.31 13.97
C GLN A 140 21.30 7.53 14.10
N ASN A 141 21.86 7.49 15.32
CA ASN A 141 23.32 7.57 15.49
C ASN A 141 24.04 6.35 14.89
N LYS A 142 23.48 5.13 15.03
CA LYS A 142 24.01 3.95 14.33
C LYS A 142 23.93 4.11 12.81
N ALA A 143 22.83 4.66 12.30
CA ALA A 143 22.68 4.96 10.87
C ALA A 143 23.74 5.97 10.39
N ASN A 144 23.99 7.04 11.15
CA ASN A 144 25.00 8.04 10.81
C ASN A 144 26.39 7.42 10.71
N ALA A 145 26.79 6.58 11.66
CA ALA A 145 28.08 5.88 11.62
C ALA A 145 28.21 4.96 10.38
N LEU A 146 27.13 4.32 9.95
CA LEU A 146 27.11 3.54 8.71
C LEU A 146 27.25 4.42 7.47
N TRP A 147 26.62 5.60 7.47
CA TRP A 147 26.68 6.55 6.36
C TRP A 147 28.01 7.26 6.23
N GLU A 148 28.72 7.47 7.34
CA GLU A 148 30.12 7.93 7.33
C GLU A 148 31.03 6.88 6.67
N LYS A 149 30.89 5.60 7.05
CA LYS A 149 31.58 4.49 6.39
C LYS A 149 31.22 4.38 4.91
N ALA A 150 29.95 4.61 4.57
CA ALA A 150 29.49 4.60 3.19
C ALA A 150 30.12 5.74 2.37
N ALA A 151 30.25 6.93 2.95
CA ALA A 151 30.89 8.09 2.31
C ALA A 151 32.39 7.86 2.05
N ALA A 152 33.04 7.03 2.86
CA ALA A 152 34.42 6.58 2.65
C ALA A 152 34.55 5.37 1.69
N SER A 153 33.43 4.83 1.19
CA SER A 153 33.37 3.68 0.30
C SER A 153 32.95 4.09 -1.12
N SER A 154 32.84 3.13 -2.05
CA SER A 154 32.40 3.40 -3.41
C SER A 154 31.58 2.25 -4.02
N GLY A 155 30.89 2.56 -5.11
CA GLY A 155 30.09 1.60 -5.87
C GLY A 155 29.00 0.91 -5.03
N THR A 156 28.72 -0.35 -5.38
CA THR A 156 27.68 -1.15 -4.71
C THR A 156 27.94 -1.37 -3.21
N ALA A 157 29.20 -1.31 -2.75
CA ALA A 157 29.52 -1.42 -1.33
C ALA A 157 29.04 -0.19 -0.53
N ALA A 158 29.24 1.02 -1.08
CA ALA A 158 28.69 2.24 -0.49
C ALA A 158 27.15 2.21 -0.46
N ALA A 159 26.52 1.76 -1.55
CA ALA A 159 25.06 1.64 -1.63
C ALA A 159 24.49 0.71 -0.54
N LEU A 160 25.15 -0.43 -0.28
CA LEU A 160 24.76 -1.35 0.79
C LEU A 160 24.87 -0.71 2.17
N LEU A 161 25.97 -0.02 2.48
CA LEU A 161 26.16 0.66 3.77
C LEU A 161 25.13 1.77 3.99
N TYR A 162 24.82 2.57 2.96
CA TYR A 162 23.73 3.54 3.04
C TYR A 162 22.39 2.87 3.33
N GLY A 163 22.11 1.75 2.63
CA GLY A 163 20.93 0.93 2.84
C GLY A 163 20.84 0.34 4.25
N GLU A 164 21.92 -0.18 4.80
CA GLU A 164 21.99 -0.69 6.18
C GLU A 164 21.70 0.41 7.20
N GLY A 165 22.19 1.63 6.97
CA GLY A 165 21.83 2.77 7.81
C GLY A 165 20.34 3.11 7.73
N LEU A 166 19.73 3.06 6.55
CA LEU A 166 18.27 3.22 6.41
C LEU A 166 17.48 2.11 7.11
N GLN A 167 18.03 0.90 7.27
CA GLN A 167 17.38 -0.19 8.02
C GLN A 167 17.30 0.07 9.53
N GLN A 168 18.14 0.94 10.07
CA GLN A 168 18.07 1.32 11.48
C GLN A 168 16.86 2.24 11.77
N LEU A 169 16.31 2.89 10.76
CA LEU A 169 15.25 3.88 10.92
C LEU A 169 13.85 3.24 10.81
N PRO A 170 12.83 3.85 11.43
CA PRO A 170 11.44 3.52 11.13
C PRO A 170 11.16 3.60 9.62
N PRO A 171 10.32 2.71 9.04
CA PRO A 171 10.11 2.65 7.59
C PRO A 171 9.68 3.97 6.93
N TYR A 172 8.86 4.77 7.62
CA TYR A 172 8.41 6.08 7.14
C TYR A 172 9.57 7.09 7.09
N ALA A 173 10.43 7.11 8.11
CA ALA A 173 11.60 7.99 8.17
C ALA A 173 12.64 7.57 7.13
N ALA A 174 12.93 6.27 7.00
CA ALA A 174 13.85 5.73 6.00
C ALA A 174 13.44 6.14 4.57
N SER A 175 12.15 6.02 4.24
CA SER A 175 11.62 6.36 2.92
C SER A 175 11.64 7.88 2.63
N ALA A 176 11.70 8.71 3.67
CA ALA A 176 11.74 10.17 3.55
C ALA A 176 13.16 10.73 3.34
N ARG A 177 14.22 9.93 3.56
CA ARG A 177 15.63 10.34 3.45
C ARG A 177 16.11 10.46 2.01
N LYS A 178 15.54 11.41 1.26
CA LYS A 178 15.91 11.70 -0.14
C LYS A 178 17.41 11.95 -0.31
N ASP A 179 18.02 12.62 0.66
CA ASP A 179 19.47 12.89 0.70
C ASP A 179 20.33 11.61 0.70
N ILE A 180 19.87 10.54 1.36
CA ILE A 180 20.54 9.23 1.37
C ILE A 180 20.16 8.40 0.15
N LEU A 181 18.89 8.47 -0.28
CA LEU A 181 18.43 7.75 -1.47
C LEU A 181 19.17 8.21 -2.74
N GLU A 182 19.42 9.50 -2.90
CA GLU A 182 20.23 10.02 -4.01
C GLU A 182 21.69 9.56 -3.94
N LYS A 183 22.26 9.42 -2.73
CA LYS A 183 23.60 8.86 -2.55
C LYS A 183 23.65 7.38 -2.93
N ILE A 184 22.63 6.59 -2.55
CA ILE A 184 22.49 5.19 -2.97
C ILE A 184 22.41 5.10 -4.49
N LYS A 185 21.54 5.91 -5.11
CA LYS A 185 21.38 5.94 -6.57
C LYS A 185 22.67 6.31 -7.30
N LYS A 186 23.42 7.28 -6.77
CA LYS A 186 24.74 7.65 -7.33
C LYS A 186 25.77 6.52 -7.19
N ALA A 187 25.74 5.78 -6.08
CA ALA A 187 26.66 4.69 -5.80
C ALA A 187 26.34 3.40 -6.57
N ASP A 188 25.06 3.13 -6.85
CA ASP A 188 24.59 1.99 -7.64
C ASP A 188 23.51 2.44 -8.66
N PRO A 189 23.90 3.09 -9.78
CA PRO A 189 22.96 3.69 -10.73
C PRO A 189 22.00 2.69 -11.39
N GLU A 190 22.50 1.48 -11.64
CA GLU A 190 21.72 0.38 -12.21
C GLU A 190 20.92 -0.39 -11.15
N ASP A 191 21.05 0.01 -9.89
CA ASP A 191 20.43 -0.61 -8.72
C ASP A 191 20.62 -2.14 -8.73
N ILE A 192 21.87 -2.57 -8.96
CA ILE A 192 22.27 -3.98 -9.03
C ILE A 192 21.93 -4.69 -7.72
N LYS A 193 22.10 -3.99 -6.60
CA LYS A 193 21.75 -4.49 -5.25
C LYS A 193 20.31 -4.21 -4.87
N GLY A 194 19.54 -3.48 -5.67
CA GLY A 194 18.13 -3.18 -5.44
C GLY A 194 17.85 -2.35 -4.18
N VAL A 195 18.89 -1.73 -3.60
CA VAL A 195 18.76 -0.95 -2.36
C VAL A 195 17.89 0.28 -2.61
N HIS A 196 18.10 0.97 -3.73
CA HIS A 196 17.30 2.13 -4.08
C HIS A 196 15.84 1.74 -4.31
N PHE A 197 15.60 0.66 -5.07
CA PHE A 197 14.28 0.11 -5.32
C PHE A 197 13.55 -0.21 -4.00
N LYS A 198 14.20 -0.87 -3.05
CA LYS A 198 13.59 -1.25 -1.77
C LYS A 198 12.91 -0.07 -1.05
N TYR A 199 13.53 1.11 -1.05
CA TYR A 199 13.03 2.28 -0.31
C TYR A 199 12.16 3.22 -1.16
N THR A 200 12.30 3.17 -2.49
CA THR A 200 11.48 3.98 -3.41
C THR A 200 10.28 3.21 -3.97
N PHE A 201 10.17 1.92 -3.66
CA PHE A 201 9.09 1.08 -4.15
C PHE A 201 7.72 1.60 -3.74
N ARG A 202 6.86 1.78 -4.75
CA ARG A 202 5.44 2.07 -4.62
C ARG A 202 4.67 1.10 -5.50
N HIS A 203 3.72 0.38 -4.90
CA HIS A 203 3.03 -0.73 -5.57
C HIS A 203 2.29 -0.30 -6.85
N LEU A 204 1.46 0.74 -6.77
CA LEU A 204 0.66 1.18 -7.93
C LEU A 204 1.51 1.76 -9.07
N PRO A 205 2.47 2.69 -8.83
CA PRO A 205 3.38 3.12 -9.89
C PRO A 205 4.23 1.99 -10.47
N TYR A 206 4.57 0.98 -9.66
CA TYR A 206 5.34 -0.16 -10.13
C TYR A 206 4.54 -1.03 -11.11
N ILE A 207 3.29 -1.39 -10.76
CA ILE A 207 2.46 -2.20 -11.65
C ILE A 207 2.15 -1.43 -12.94
N GLU A 208 1.84 -0.13 -12.84
CA GLU A 208 1.62 0.74 -13.99
C GLU A 208 2.85 0.78 -14.91
N LYS A 209 4.07 0.90 -14.35
CA LYS A 209 5.30 0.83 -15.14
C LYS A 209 5.41 -0.49 -15.90
N VAL A 210 5.15 -1.63 -15.25
CA VAL A 210 5.20 -2.95 -15.90
C VAL A 210 4.15 -3.05 -17.02
N GLN A 211 2.95 -2.51 -16.79
CA GLN A 211 1.89 -2.46 -17.80
C GLN A 211 2.28 -1.61 -19.01
N ARG A 212 2.85 -0.43 -18.78
CA ARG A 212 3.36 0.44 -19.85
C ARG A 212 4.48 -0.21 -20.64
N MET A 213 5.42 -0.90 -20.00
CA MET A 213 6.49 -1.63 -20.73
C MET A 213 5.91 -2.59 -21.79
N VAL A 214 4.80 -3.26 -21.47
CA VAL A 214 4.11 -4.14 -22.40
C VAL A 214 3.29 -3.35 -23.43
N ASN A 215 2.44 -2.42 -22.99
CA ASN A 215 1.52 -1.73 -23.89
C ASN A 215 2.22 -0.75 -24.83
N ASP A 216 3.26 -0.07 -24.35
CA ASP A 216 4.01 0.90 -25.14
C ASP A 216 4.88 0.23 -26.20
N SER A 217 5.33 -1.01 -25.97
CA SER A 217 6.09 -1.79 -26.96
C SER A 217 5.28 -2.16 -28.22
N ALA A 218 3.96 -2.01 -28.17
CA ALA A 218 3.04 -2.35 -29.26
C ALA A 218 2.33 -1.11 -29.87
N LYS A 219 2.76 0.11 -29.51
CA LYS A 219 2.10 1.35 -29.95
C LYS A 219 2.14 1.58 -31.47
N ASP A 220 3.13 1.04 -32.15
CA ASP A 220 3.33 1.12 -33.59
C ASP A 220 2.76 -0.09 -34.35
N GLY A 221 2.00 -0.95 -33.67
CA GLY A 221 1.49 -2.21 -34.22
C GLY A 221 2.44 -3.40 -34.05
N SER A 222 3.62 -3.21 -33.43
CA SER A 222 4.53 -4.30 -33.07
C SER A 222 3.91 -5.26 -32.05
N PRO A 223 4.37 -6.53 -31.97
CA PRO A 223 3.97 -7.44 -30.92
C PRO A 223 4.36 -6.94 -29.52
N LYS A 224 3.48 -7.16 -28.54
CA LYS A 224 3.75 -6.85 -27.13
C LYS A 224 4.99 -7.58 -26.61
N ASP A 225 5.95 -6.84 -26.06
CA ASP A 225 7.18 -7.39 -25.46
C ASP A 225 6.97 -7.75 -23.98
N TYR A 226 6.41 -8.94 -23.77
CA TYR A 226 6.31 -9.52 -22.42
C TYR A 226 7.65 -10.01 -21.88
N LYS A 227 8.63 -10.32 -22.73
CA LYS A 227 9.93 -10.88 -22.32
C LYS A 227 10.71 -9.86 -21.49
N THR A 228 10.78 -8.62 -21.96
CA THR A 228 11.46 -7.54 -21.24
C THR A 228 10.76 -7.21 -19.93
N ALA A 229 9.42 -7.19 -19.92
CA ALA A 229 8.64 -6.98 -18.69
C ALA A 229 8.88 -8.09 -17.65
N HIS A 230 8.90 -9.37 -18.05
CA HIS A 230 9.26 -10.48 -17.16
C HIS A 230 10.69 -10.35 -16.63
N ALA A 231 11.66 -10.02 -17.49
CA ALA A 231 13.04 -9.83 -17.09
C ALA A 231 13.18 -8.73 -16.02
N TYR A 232 12.46 -7.62 -16.19
CA TYR A 232 12.40 -6.53 -15.21
C TYR A 232 11.80 -6.99 -13.88
N VAL A 233 10.65 -7.68 -13.88
CA VAL A 233 10.04 -8.22 -12.65
C VAL A 233 10.96 -9.24 -11.96
N ASN A 234 11.63 -10.09 -12.74
CA ASN A 234 12.58 -11.08 -12.23
C ASN A 234 13.81 -10.42 -11.60
N LYS A 235 14.33 -9.32 -12.17
CA LYS A 235 15.40 -8.52 -11.57
C LYS A 235 14.97 -8.02 -10.19
N GLN A 236 13.79 -7.41 -10.09
CA GLN A 236 13.31 -6.83 -8.83
C GLN A 236 13.03 -7.86 -7.75
N LEU A 237 12.55 -9.05 -8.11
CA LEU A 237 12.34 -10.14 -7.13
C LEU A 237 13.65 -10.68 -6.53
N LYS A 238 14.78 -10.46 -7.19
CA LYS A 238 16.11 -10.81 -6.68
C LYS A 238 16.69 -9.76 -5.73
N THR A 239 16.03 -8.62 -5.55
CA THR A 239 16.47 -7.57 -4.64
C THR A 239 16.55 -8.11 -3.20
N PRO A 240 17.74 -8.12 -2.56
CA PRO A 240 17.89 -8.55 -1.19
C PRO A 240 17.12 -7.66 -0.21
N GLY A 241 16.59 -8.26 0.85
CA GLY A 241 15.96 -7.51 1.95
C GLY A 241 14.59 -6.89 1.63
N LEU A 242 13.95 -7.21 0.50
CA LEU A 242 12.54 -6.88 0.29
C LEU A 242 11.68 -7.52 1.38
N THR A 243 10.74 -6.76 1.92
CA THR A 243 9.77 -7.29 2.88
C THR A 243 8.86 -8.33 2.20
N PRO A 244 8.21 -9.23 2.96
CA PRO A 244 7.23 -10.16 2.39
C PRO A 244 6.15 -9.46 1.56
N LEU A 245 5.63 -8.33 2.07
CA LEU A 245 4.62 -7.53 1.37
C LEU A 245 5.16 -6.95 0.05
N GLN A 246 6.37 -6.39 0.04
CA GLN A 246 6.99 -5.87 -1.19
C GLN A 246 7.17 -6.98 -2.23
N LYS A 247 7.66 -8.15 -1.82
CA LYS A 247 7.80 -9.30 -2.73
C LYS A 247 6.45 -9.71 -3.33
N GLN A 248 5.40 -9.80 -2.51
CA GLN A 248 4.05 -10.09 -2.99
C GLN A 248 3.54 -9.03 -3.97
N GLN A 249 3.79 -7.75 -3.71
CA GLN A 249 3.42 -6.64 -4.58
C GLN A 249 4.16 -6.65 -5.92
N VAL A 250 5.44 -7.05 -5.94
CA VAL A 250 6.18 -7.27 -7.19
C VAL A 250 5.62 -8.49 -7.93
N MET A 251 5.28 -9.57 -7.23
CA MET A 251 4.67 -10.76 -7.85
C MET A 251 3.28 -10.51 -8.41
N ALA A 252 2.52 -9.54 -7.89
CA ALA A 252 1.25 -9.14 -8.50
C ALA A 252 1.42 -8.60 -9.93
N ALA A 253 2.54 -7.94 -10.23
CA ALA A 253 2.88 -7.56 -11.60
C ALA A 253 3.17 -8.79 -12.49
N ARG A 254 3.86 -9.81 -11.95
CA ARG A 254 4.05 -11.10 -12.64
C ARG A 254 2.72 -11.81 -12.94
N PHE A 255 1.80 -11.79 -11.98
CA PHE A 255 0.45 -12.33 -12.17
C PHE A 255 -0.26 -11.61 -13.33
N TRP A 256 -0.22 -10.28 -13.34
CA TRP A 256 -0.79 -9.49 -14.41
C TRP A 256 -0.19 -9.83 -15.78
N LEU A 257 1.14 -9.98 -15.87
CA LEU A 257 1.82 -10.38 -17.11
C LEU A 257 1.31 -11.72 -17.64
N TYR A 258 1.36 -12.77 -16.82
CA TYR A 258 0.90 -14.10 -17.25
C TYR A 258 -0.58 -14.11 -17.63
N ARG A 259 -1.42 -13.37 -16.92
CA ARG A 259 -2.83 -13.26 -17.27
C ARG A 259 -3.02 -12.62 -18.65
N ASN A 260 -2.32 -11.53 -18.95
CA ASN A 260 -2.45 -10.83 -20.23
C ASN A 260 -1.82 -11.57 -21.40
N GLU A 261 -0.88 -12.48 -21.13
CA GLU A 261 -0.35 -13.44 -22.11
C GLU A 261 -1.27 -14.63 -22.37
N GLY A 262 -2.40 -14.77 -21.65
CA GLY A 262 -3.25 -15.96 -21.70
C GLY A 262 -2.64 -17.19 -21.02
N LYS A 263 -1.57 -17.03 -20.24
CA LYS A 263 -0.85 -18.10 -19.51
C LYS A 263 -1.53 -18.39 -18.17
N LYS A 264 -2.74 -18.95 -18.22
CA LYS A 264 -3.63 -19.17 -17.06
C LYS A 264 -2.96 -19.94 -15.93
N ASP A 265 -2.31 -21.06 -16.23
CA ASP A 265 -1.70 -21.93 -15.20
C ASP A 265 -0.56 -21.21 -14.46
N GLN A 266 0.29 -20.47 -15.19
CA GLN A 266 1.35 -19.66 -14.58
C GLN A 266 0.77 -18.51 -13.76
N ALA A 267 -0.32 -17.89 -14.20
CA ALA A 267 -1.01 -16.85 -13.44
C ALA A 267 -1.57 -17.42 -12.12
N LEU A 268 -2.31 -18.53 -12.17
CA LEU A 268 -2.84 -19.20 -10.98
C LEU A 268 -1.73 -19.65 -10.03
N LYS A 269 -0.66 -20.25 -10.56
CA LYS A 269 0.53 -20.58 -9.77
C LYS A 269 1.11 -19.34 -9.09
N THR A 270 1.18 -18.20 -9.78
CA THR A 270 1.69 -16.96 -9.19
C THR A 270 0.84 -16.49 -8.00
N LEU A 271 -0.49 -16.64 -8.04
CA LEU A 271 -1.35 -16.36 -6.88
C LEU A 271 -1.02 -17.27 -5.69
N THR A 272 -0.82 -18.57 -5.93
CA THR A 272 -0.42 -19.50 -4.86
C THR A 272 0.96 -19.15 -4.28
N ASP A 273 1.90 -18.73 -5.13
CA ASP A 273 3.23 -18.31 -4.70
C ASP A 273 3.17 -17.01 -3.88
N ILE A 274 2.33 -16.04 -4.27
CA ILE A 274 2.06 -14.82 -3.48
C ILE A 274 1.54 -15.18 -2.10
N ALA A 275 0.52 -16.04 -2.03
CA ALA A 275 -0.07 -16.48 -0.76
C ALA A 275 0.97 -17.17 0.14
N ARG A 276 1.85 -18.00 -0.44
CA ARG A 276 2.87 -18.77 0.29
C ARG A 276 3.98 -17.90 0.92
N ILE A 277 4.28 -16.74 0.36
CA ILE A 277 5.28 -15.82 0.95
C ILE A 277 4.88 -15.31 2.35
N SER A 278 3.57 -15.20 2.62
CA SER A 278 2.97 -14.11 3.40
C SER A 278 1.45 -14.29 3.52
N PRO A 279 0.89 -15.41 4.03
CA PRO A 279 -0.55 -15.67 3.92
C PRO A 279 -1.42 -14.72 4.75
N LYS A 280 -0.84 -14.02 5.74
CA LYS A 280 -1.55 -13.10 6.63
C LYS A 280 -1.54 -11.65 6.15
N THR A 281 -0.76 -11.31 5.13
CA THR A 281 -0.82 -9.95 4.56
C THR A 281 -2.10 -9.79 3.75
N LEU A 282 -2.55 -8.54 3.55
CA LEU A 282 -3.68 -8.25 2.66
C LEU A 282 -3.47 -8.82 1.25
N MET A 283 -2.24 -8.79 0.73
CA MET A 283 -1.90 -9.39 -0.57
C MET A 283 -1.99 -10.91 -0.56
N GLY A 284 -1.56 -11.57 0.53
CA GLY A 284 -1.66 -13.02 0.67
C GLY A 284 -3.10 -13.51 0.72
N ILE A 285 -3.92 -12.87 1.57
CA ILE A 285 -5.36 -13.15 1.68
C ILE A 285 -6.05 -12.88 0.34
N GLY A 286 -5.77 -11.72 -0.27
CA GLY A 286 -6.29 -11.35 -1.58
C GLY A 286 -5.96 -12.36 -2.67
N ALA A 287 -4.73 -12.86 -2.71
CA ALA A 287 -4.31 -13.87 -3.69
C ALA A 287 -5.01 -15.22 -3.50
N GLN A 288 -5.21 -15.67 -2.25
CA GLN A 288 -5.98 -16.89 -1.95
C GLN A 288 -7.45 -16.76 -2.38
N ASN A 289 -8.07 -15.63 -2.04
CA ASN A 289 -9.45 -15.33 -2.42
C ASN A 289 -9.59 -15.26 -3.94
N TYR A 290 -8.63 -14.62 -4.61
CA TYR A 290 -8.67 -14.49 -6.06
C TYR A 290 -8.38 -15.80 -6.79
N TYR A 291 -7.51 -16.65 -6.24
CA TYR A 291 -7.31 -18.00 -6.75
C TYR A 291 -8.61 -18.79 -6.70
N ARG A 292 -9.30 -18.80 -5.56
CA ARG A 292 -10.61 -19.45 -5.41
C ARG A 292 -11.64 -18.89 -6.38
N TYR A 293 -11.74 -17.56 -6.47
CA TYR A 293 -12.62 -16.87 -7.41
C TYR A 293 -12.44 -17.31 -8.88
N LEU A 294 -11.20 -17.61 -9.30
CA LEU A 294 -10.87 -18.02 -10.66
C LEU A 294 -10.93 -19.54 -10.91
N THR A 295 -11.03 -20.37 -9.86
CA THR A 295 -10.89 -21.83 -9.97
C THR A 295 -12.11 -22.60 -9.45
N GLU A 296 -12.83 -22.05 -8.49
CA GLU A 296 -14.01 -22.69 -7.93
C GLU A 296 -15.23 -22.48 -8.84
N PRO A 297 -16.07 -23.52 -9.04
CA PRO A 297 -17.35 -23.38 -9.73
C PRO A 297 -18.25 -22.36 -9.05
N VAL A 298 -19.13 -21.72 -9.83
CA VAL A 298 -20.19 -20.86 -9.30
C VAL A 298 -21.41 -21.72 -8.99
N THR A 299 -22.04 -21.53 -7.83
CA THR A 299 -23.33 -22.17 -7.50
C THR A 299 -24.38 -21.09 -7.33
N LEU A 300 -25.38 -21.08 -8.22
CA LEU A 300 -26.49 -20.15 -8.18
C LEU A 300 -27.54 -20.60 -7.17
N LYS A 301 -28.15 -19.63 -6.49
CA LYS A 301 -29.22 -19.88 -5.50
C LYS A 301 -30.57 -20.17 -6.14
N SER A 302 -30.77 -19.68 -7.35
CA SER A 302 -31.99 -19.86 -8.15
C SER A 302 -31.63 -19.98 -9.63
N PRO A 303 -32.58 -20.42 -10.49
CA PRO A 303 -32.50 -20.42 -11.96
C PRO A 303 -32.41 -19.01 -12.58
N HIS A 304 -31.51 -18.19 -12.06
CA HIS A 304 -31.32 -16.80 -12.39
C HIS A 304 -29.89 -16.40 -12.00
N PHE A 305 -29.25 -15.57 -12.81
CA PHE A 305 -27.95 -15.00 -12.46
C PHE A 305 -27.82 -13.56 -12.92
N THR A 306 -27.00 -12.82 -12.18
CA THR A 306 -26.63 -11.45 -12.51
C THR A 306 -25.14 -11.36 -12.83
N GLY A 307 -24.66 -10.20 -13.27
CA GLY A 307 -23.25 -9.94 -13.51
C GLY A 307 -22.36 -10.17 -12.28
N TYR A 308 -22.92 -10.11 -11.06
CA TYR A 308 -22.20 -10.43 -9.82
C TYR A 308 -21.82 -11.91 -9.68
N ASP A 309 -22.60 -12.80 -10.31
CA ASP A 309 -22.37 -14.24 -10.29
C ASP A 309 -21.34 -14.66 -11.34
N LEU A 310 -21.10 -13.82 -12.34
CA LEU A 310 -20.25 -14.15 -13.47
C LEU A 310 -18.76 -14.05 -13.13
N ARG A 311 -17.96 -14.76 -13.94
CA ARG A 311 -16.50 -14.74 -13.90
C ARG A 311 -15.98 -14.24 -15.25
N PRO A 312 -14.82 -13.55 -15.28
CA PRO A 312 -14.20 -13.11 -16.54
C PRO A 312 -13.67 -14.28 -17.38
N GLU A 313 -13.53 -15.46 -16.77
CA GLU A 313 -13.15 -16.71 -17.43
C GLU A 313 -14.36 -17.62 -17.56
N LEU A 314 -14.36 -18.50 -18.57
CA LEU A 314 -15.34 -19.58 -18.68
C LEU A 314 -15.26 -20.49 -17.46
N THR A 315 -16.28 -20.38 -16.60
CA THR A 315 -16.35 -21.05 -15.31
C THR A 315 -17.58 -21.94 -15.28
N PRO A 316 -17.47 -23.20 -14.81
CA PRO A 316 -18.63 -24.03 -14.58
C PRO A 316 -19.56 -23.37 -13.55
N THR A 317 -20.80 -23.14 -13.96
CA THR A 317 -21.88 -22.57 -13.15
C THR A 317 -22.95 -23.63 -12.96
N ARG A 318 -23.31 -23.90 -11.71
CA ARG A 318 -24.29 -24.91 -11.30
C ARG A 318 -25.54 -24.25 -10.75
N VAL A 319 -26.69 -24.79 -11.10
CA VAL A 319 -27.98 -24.36 -10.57
C VAL A 319 -28.94 -25.52 -10.42
N ASN A 320 -29.71 -25.52 -9.33
CA ASN A 320 -30.75 -26.52 -9.14
C ASN A 320 -31.97 -26.19 -10.02
N VAL A 321 -32.34 -27.13 -10.89
CA VAL A 321 -33.52 -27.02 -11.77
C VAL A 321 -34.52 -28.16 -11.53
N SER A 322 -34.43 -28.83 -10.38
CA SER A 322 -35.17 -30.07 -10.11
C SER A 322 -36.69 -29.92 -10.16
N SER A 323 -37.21 -28.74 -9.83
CA SER A 323 -38.63 -28.39 -9.92
C SER A 323 -39.12 -28.17 -11.36
N MET A 324 -38.20 -27.96 -12.31
CA MET A 324 -38.49 -27.75 -13.73
C MET A 324 -38.44 -29.04 -14.56
N LEU A 325 -38.10 -30.17 -13.93
CA LEU A 325 -37.94 -31.46 -14.58
C LEU A 325 -39.12 -32.38 -14.22
N ASP A 326 -39.89 -32.74 -15.25
CA ASP A 326 -41.02 -33.67 -15.19
C ASP A 326 -40.76 -34.98 -15.95
N GLY A 327 -39.92 -35.85 -15.38
CA GLY A 327 -39.61 -37.19 -15.88
C GLY A 327 -38.67 -37.24 -17.10
N PRO A 328 -38.55 -38.41 -17.75
CA PRO A 328 -37.74 -38.55 -18.96
C PRO A 328 -38.29 -37.70 -20.13
N GLY A 329 -37.41 -37.17 -20.97
CA GLY A 329 -37.77 -36.39 -22.15
C GLY A 329 -36.65 -35.51 -22.69
N ASN A 330 -36.94 -34.81 -23.79
CA ASN A 330 -36.09 -33.73 -24.28
C ASN A 330 -36.48 -32.43 -23.57
N TYR A 331 -35.47 -31.66 -23.17
CA TYR A 331 -35.64 -30.39 -22.46
C TYR A 331 -34.94 -29.29 -23.23
N LYS A 332 -35.71 -28.25 -23.58
CA LYS A 332 -35.18 -26.99 -24.07
C LYS A 332 -34.74 -26.13 -22.89
N ILE A 333 -33.48 -25.73 -22.90
CA ILE A 333 -32.86 -24.85 -21.91
C ILE A 333 -32.67 -23.50 -22.60
N THR A 334 -33.36 -22.49 -22.11
CA THR A 334 -33.30 -21.12 -22.62
C THR A 334 -32.69 -20.21 -21.56
N PHE A 335 -31.59 -19.55 -21.92
CA PHE A 335 -30.96 -18.48 -21.17
C PHE A 335 -31.50 -17.14 -21.68
N LYS A 336 -32.58 -16.66 -21.05
CA LYS A 336 -33.24 -15.42 -21.42
C LYS A 336 -32.47 -14.25 -20.82
N MET A 337 -31.76 -13.51 -21.66
CA MET A 337 -31.07 -12.29 -21.24
C MET A 337 -32.09 -11.16 -21.11
N ASN A 338 -32.22 -10.60 -19.90
CA ASN A 338 -33.02 -9.42 -19.62
C ASN A 338 -32.20 -8.14 -19.87
N SER A 339 -30.90 -8.18 -19.57
CA SER A 339 -29.94 -7.12 -19.89
C SER A 339 -28.52 -7.68 -20.08
N GLY A 340 -27.67 -6.92 -20.75
CA GLY A 340 -26.25 -7.23 -20.92
C GLY A 340 -25.96 -8.49 -21.74
N GLY A 341 -24.76 -9.05 -21.55
CA GLY A 341 -24.30 -10.20 -22.32
C GLY A 341 -23.24 -11.04 -21.61
N CYS A 342 -23.28 -12.34 -21.85
CA CYS A 342 -22.27 -13.30 -21.41
C CYS A 342 -22.11 -14.43 -22.43
N ASN A 343 -20.98 -15.11 -22.42
CA ASN A 343 -20.82 -16.36 -23.17
C ASN A 343 -21.36 -17.51 -22.34
N ILE A 344 -22.22 -18.33 -22.94
CA ILE A 344 -22.81 -19.52 -22.32
C ILE A 344 -22.61 -20.68 -23.28
N ARG A 345 -22.08 -21.79 -22.78
CA ARG A 345 -21.85 -23.00 -23.57
C ARG A 345 -21.91 -24.24 -22.69
N ASN A 346 -21.91 -25.40 -23.34
CA ASN A 346 -21.82 -26.72 -22.67
C ASN A 346 -22.82 -26.96 -21.52
N PRO A 347 -24.12 -26.60 -21.64
CA PRO A 347 -25.10 -27.05 -20.67
C PRO A 347 -25.13 -28.58 -20.61
N ARG A 348 -25.24 -29.10 -19.40
CA ARG A 348 -25.27 -30.52 -19.08
C ARG A 348 -26.04 -30.74 -17.78
N PHE A 349 -26.78 -31.84 -17.71
CA PHE A 349 -27.39 -32.30 -16.48
C PHE A 349 -26.39 -33.11 -15.67
N MET A 350 -26.24 -32.79 -14.39
CA MET A 350 -25.28 -33.44 -13.48
C MET A 350 -25.95 -33.88 -12.19
N LYS A 351 -25.60 -35.07 -11.70
CA LYS A 351 -25.94 -35.54 -10.35
C LYS A 351 -24.66 -35.71 -9.55
N GLY A 352 -24.41 -34.80 -8.60
CA GLY A 352 -23.12 -34.72 -7.92
C GLY A 352 -22.01 -34.42 -8.92
N ASN A 353 -21.10 -35.37 -9.13
CA ASN A 353 -19.99 -35.27 -10.09
C ASN A 353 -20.22 -36.09 -11.38
N ARG A 354 -21.36 -36.79 -11.49
CA ARG A 354 -21.68 -37.62 -12.67
C ARG A 354 -22.48 -36.81 -13.69
N VAL A 355 -22.04 -36.84 -14.95
CA VAL A 355 -22.81 -36.33 -16.10
C VAL A 355 -23.97 -37.29 -16.38
N VAL A 356 -25.19 -36.76 -16.41
CA VAL A 356 -26.44 -37.49 -16.69
C VAL A 356 -26.86 -37.29 -18.15
N SER A 357 -26.68 -36.08 -18.67
CA SER A 357 -26.90 -35.74 -20.08
C SER A 357 -26.02 -34.56 -20.43
N GLU A 358 -25.50 -34.55 -21.65
CA GLU A 358 -24.71 -33.45 -22.20
C GLU A 358 -25.02 -33.27 -23.69
N LEU A 359 -24.54 -32.17 -24.25
CA LEU A 359 -24.68 -31.90 -25.68
C LEU A 359 -23.88 -32.89 -26.52
N PRO A 360 -24.35 -33.23 -27.73
CA PRO A 360 -23.53 -33.89 -28.75
C PRO A 360 -22.22 -33.14 -29.00
N LYS A 361 -21.12 -33.87 -29.26
CA LYS A 361 -19.77 -33.29 -29.41
C LYS A 361 -19.69 -32.18 -30.46
N ASP A 362 -20.43 -32.29 -31.56
CA ASP A 362 -20.48 -31.30 -32.64
C ASP A 362 -21.18 -29.99 -32.23
N ARG A 363 -21.88 -29.97 -31.09
CA ARG A 363 -22.56 -28.81 -30.52
C ARG A 363 -21.87 -28.25 -29.25
N GLN A 364 -20.85 -28.93 -28.75
CA GLN A 364 -20.06 -28.46 -27.61
C GLN A 364 -19.17 -27.26 -28.01
N ASP A 365 -18.74 -26.52 -27.01
CA ASP A 365 -17.89 -25.32 -27.05
C ASP A 365 -18.40 -24.15 -27.90
N LYS A 366 -19.64 -24.24 -28.39
CA LYS A 366 -20.34 -23.18 -29.12
C LYS A 366 -21.15 -22.33 -28.15
N ASN A 367 -21.00 -21.02 -28.26
CA ASN A 367 -21.82 -20.08 -27.51
C ASN A 367 -23.26 -20.13 -28.01
N GLY A 368 -24.21 -20.12 -27.09
CA GLY A 368 -25.63 -20.16 -27.42
C GLY A 368 -26.49 -19.65 -26.27
N ARG A 369 -27.77 -19.40 -26.58
CA ARG A 369 -28.80 -19.04 -25.60
C ARG A 369 -29.87 -20.10 -25.46
N GLU A 370 -29.95 -21.02 -26.41
CA GLU A 370 -30.92 -22.09 -26.41
C GLU A 370 -30.22 -23.41 -26.73
N PHE A 371 -30.55 -24.44 -25.96
CA PHE A 371 -29.95 -25.76 -26.06
C PHE A 371 -30.99 -26.83 -25.78
N THR A 372 -30.83 -28.01 -26.35
CA THR A 372 -31.69 -29.16 -26.06
C THR A 372 -30.86 -30.26 -25.42
N LEU A 373 -31.29 -30.74 -24.25
CA LEU A 373 -30.70 -31.89 -23.55
C LEU A 373 -31.74 -33.00 -23.41
N ARG A 374 -31.29 -34.26 -23.46
CA ARG A 374 -32.16 -35.43 -23.31
C ARG A 374 -31.96 -36.08 -21.94
N LEU A 375 -32.98 -36.03 -21.10
CA LEU A 375 -32.99 -36.73 -19.82
C LEU A 375 -33.63 -38.12 -20.00
N SER A 376 -32.87 -39.19 -19.75
CA SER A 376 -33.35 -40.57 -20.00
C SER A 376 -33.98 -41.25 -18.78
N GLY A 377 -33.76 -40.72 -17.57
CA GLY A 377 -34.27 -41.29 -16.31
C GLY A 377 -35.16 -40.32 -15.55
N SER A 378 -35.75 -40.80 -14.45
CA SER A 378 -36.55 -39.99 -13.52
C SER A 378 -35.72 -39.23 -12.48
N GLU A 379 -34.38 -39.30 -12.58
CA GLU A 379 -33.49 -38.53 -11.73
C GLU A 379 -33.74 -37.03 -11.90
N LYS A 380 -33.60 -36.27 -10.81
CA LYS A 380 -33.64 -34.80 -10.81
C LYS A 380 -32.22 -34.24 -10.64
N PRO A 381 -31.46 -34.07 -11.74
CA PRO A 381 -30.12 -33.49 -11.74
C PRO A 381 -30.14 -31.96 -11.58
N ASP A 382 -28.97 -31.40 -11.27
CA ASP A 382 -28.70 -29.98 -11.43
C ASP A 382 -28.36 -29.67 -12.90
N LEU A 383 -28.59 -28.44 -13.33
CA LEU A 383 -28.05 -27.92 -14.58
C LEU A 383 -26.67 -27.32 -14.31
N VAL A 384 -25.68 -27.72 -15.10
CA VAL A 384 -24.35 -27.11 -15.13
C VAL A 384 -24.08 -26.58 -16.52
N PHE A 385 -23.53 -25.38 -16.63
CA PHE A 385 -23.15 -24.75 -17.90
C PHE A 385 -21.88 -23.94 -17.69
N ASP A 386 -21.10 -23.73 -18.75
CA ASP A 386 -19.90 -22.91 -18.66
C ASP A 386 -20.27 -21.48 -19.03
N CYS A 387 -20.00 -20.54 -18.12
CA CYS A 387 -20.38 -19.14 -18.29
C CYS A 387 -19.18 -18.20 -18.16
N GLN A 388 -19.13 -17.18 -19.00
CA GLN A 388 -18.13 -16.11 -18.95
C GLN A 388 -18.78 -14.76 -19.16
N GLY A 389 -18.56 -13.82 -18.23
CA GLY A 389 -19.01 -12.44 -18.37
C GLY A 389 -18.20 -11.67 -19.40
N GLN A 390 -18.86 -10.83 -20.20
CA GLN A 390 -18.22 -9.89 -21.12
C GLN A 390 -18.31 -8.45 -20.55
N GLY A 391 -17.49 -8.13 -19.54
CA GLY A 391 -17.50 -6.80 -18.92
C GLY A 391 -18.29 -6.70 -17.61
N TRP A 392 -18.34 -5.48 -17.07
CA TRP A 392 -18.78 -5.19 -15.70
C TRP A 392 -20.31 -5.31 -15.54
N PHE A 393 -20.74 -6.10 -14.53
CA PHE A 393 -22.03 -6.15 -13.83
C PHE A 393 -23.39 -6.14 -14.57
N ASP A 394 -23.45 -5.95 -15.90
CA ASP A 394 -24.73 -5.65 -16.58
C ASP A 394 -25.54 -6.87 -17.04
N ALA A 395 -25.02 -8.09 -16.85
CA ALA A 395 -25.75 -9.30 -17.21
C ALA A 395 -26.89 -9.53 -16.23
N ASP A 396 -28.10 -9.73 -16.76
CA ASP A 396 -29.26 -10.22 -16.01
C ASP A 396 -29.92 -11.32 -16.84
N CYS A 397 -30.08 -12.51 -16.28
CA CYS A 397 -30.53 -13.67 -17.04
C CYS A 397 -31.38 -14.64 -16.24
N ASP A 398 -32.55 -14.97 -16.79
CA ASP A 398 -33.39 -16.07 -16.33
C ASP A 398 -33.05 -17.37 -17.06
N ILE A 399 -32.98 -18.47 -16.31
CA ILE A 399 -32.77 -19.82 -16.83
C ILE A 399 -34.12 -20.53 -16.84
N ILE A 400 -34.60 -20.82 -18.04
CA ILE A 400 -35.88 -21.48 -18.29
C ILE A 400 -35.60 -22.88 -18.80
N VAL A 401 -36.23 -23.88 -18.20
CA VAL A 401 -36.14 -25.28 -18.64
C VAL A 401 -37.55 -25.78 -18.95
N THR A 402 -37.80 -26.13 -20.20
CA THR A 402 -39.12 -26.55 -20.70
C THR A 402 -39.01 -27.93 -21.33
N LYS A 403 -39.92 -28.85 -20.96
CA LYS A 403 -40.02 -30.16 -21.61
C LYS A 403 -40.58 -29.99 -23.02
N GLU A 404 -39.92 -30.56 -24.02
CA GLU A 404 -40.43 -30.62 -25.39
C GLU A 404 -41.51 -31.73 -25.47
N SER A 405 -42.59 -31.42 -26.20
CA SER A 405 -43.77 -32.28 -26.39
C SER A 405 -43.48 -33.50 -27.26
#